data_AF-A0A6I1H636-F1
#
_entry.id   AF-A0A6I1H636-F1
#
_cell.length_a   1.000
_cell.length_b   1.000
_cell.length_c   1.000
_cell.angle_alpha   90.00
_cell.angle_beta   90.00
_cell.angle_gamma   90.00
#
_symmetry.space_group_name_H-M   'P 1'
#
loop_
_entity.id
_entity.type
_entity.pdbx_description
1 polymer ?
#
loop_
_entity_poly.entity_id
_entity_poly.type
_entity_poly.pdbx_seq_one_letter_code
_entity_poly.pdbx_strand_id
1 'polypeptide(L)'
;MAETDVTQTCFFWFLFEGARNNYIIAEKEKPHSNVARLYDCYPGLSVPGVLPVTIDWKTNEFEYKHFIKAYILGVGTAFKHVNDSGEGGDKMDGAATGYEGEDRILWALLQAISNIHRYFMNMPLLSDDQIKSLLLKNQFNKQHWNKVLPLILFQPPMPNGMCPLTIMGTAHLQVCGPASLRTCHHKCDRRWRR
;
A
#
# COMPACT_ATOMS: atom_id res chain seq x y z
N MET A 1 26.70 30.64 -20.39
CA MET A 1 26.88 29.42 -19.59
C MET A 1 25.63 28.58 -19.82
N ALA A 2 25.75 27.43 -20.48
CA ALA A 2 24.61 26.55 -20.65
C ALA A 2 24.36 25.87 -19.30
N GLU A 3 23.26 26.23 -18.64
CA GLU A 3 22.73 25.51 -17.50
C GLU A 3 22.22 24.17 -18.03
N THR A 4 23.05 23.13 -17.92
CA THR A 4 22.61 21.76 -18.20
C THR A 4 21.62 21.40 -17.11
N ASP A 5 20.32 21.43 -17.44
CA ASP A 5 19.28 20.90 -16.59
C ASP A 5 19.51 19.39 -16.43
N VAL A 6 20.15 19.01 -15.33
CA VAL A 6 20.42 17.61 -15.00
C VAL A 6 19.12 17.05 -14.44
N THR A 7 18.37 16.33 -15.28
CA THR A 7 17.17 15.63 -14.84
C THR A 7 17.55 14.51 -13.88
N GLN A 8 16.99 14.53 -12.67
CA GLN A 8 17.17 13.49 -11.66
C GLN A 8 15.84 12.76 -11.44
N THR A 9 15.86 11.44 -11.59
CA THR A 9 14.69 10.59 -11.35
C THR A 9 14.67 10.15 -9.88
N CYS A 10 13.54 10.32 -9.20
CA CYS A 10 13.32 9.72 -7.88
C CYS A 10 12.71 8.33 -8.02
N PHE A 11 13.29 7.34 -7.34
CA PHE A 11 12.78 5.97 -7.32
C PHE A 11 12.05 5.70 -6.01
N PHE A 12 10.81 5.22 -6.11
CA PHE A 12 9.99 4.89 -4.95
C PHE A 12 9.75 3.38 -4.90
N TRP A 13 9.99 2.79 -3.74
CA TRP A 13 9.65 1.40 -3.47
C TRP A 13 8.72 1.30 -2.26
N PHE A 14 7.51 0.80 -2.50
CA PHE A 14 6.53 0.49 -1.47
C PHE A 14 6.50 -1.03 -1.26
N LEU A 15 6.90 -1.48 -0.08
CA LEU A 15 7.04 -2.88 0.26
C LEU A 15 5.93 -3.31 1.20
N PHE A 16 4.89 -3.92 0.64
CA PHE A 16 3.74 -4.43 1.39
C PHE A 16 4.01 -5.84 1.91
N GLU A 17 3.97 -6.00 3.23
CA GLU A 17 4.11 -7.30 3.87
C GLU A 17 2.89 -8.21 3.73
N GLY A 18 3.13 -9.51 3.94
CA GLY A 18 2.09 -10.51 4.04
C GLY A 18 1.25 -10.40 5.31
N ALA A 19 0.04 -10.96 5.30
CA ALA A 19 -0.83 -10.99 6.48
C ALA A 19 -0.12 -11.63 7.68
N ARG A 20 -0.26 -11.01 8.86
CA ARG A 20 0.40 -11.39 10.11
C ARG A 20 1.94 -11.29 10.12
N ASN A 21 2.56 -10.77 9.05
CA ASN A 21 4.00 -10.54 9.01
C ASN A 21 4.36 -9.15 9.52
N ASN A 22 5.41 -9.08 10.33
CA ASN A 22 5.97 -7.85 10.87
C ASN A 22 7.49 -8.00 10.98
N TYR A 23 8.24 -7.03 10.44
CA TYR A 23 9.70 -7.05 10.44
C TYR A 23 10.30 -7.20 11.85
N ILE A 24 9.80 -6.44 12.83
CA ILE A 24 10.37 -6.39 14.18
C ILE A 24 10.17 -7.74 14.89
N ILE A 25 9.03 -8.39 14.66
CA ILE A 25 8.76 -9.74 15.16
C ILE A 25 9.66 -10.75 14.44
N ALA A 26 9.78 -10.63 13.11
CA ALA A 26 10.61 -11.51 12.30
C ALA A 26 12.10 -11.41 12.65
N GLU A 27 12.61 -10.23 13.03
CA GLU A 27 13.99 -10.03 13.49
C GLU A 27 14.29 -10.84 14.75
N LYS A 28 13.31 -10.90 15.67
CA LYS A 28 13.45 -11.64 16.93
C LYS A 28 13.40 -13.16 16.72
N GLU A 29 12.50 -13.62 15.87
CA GLU A 29 12.23 -15.05 15.67
C GLU A 29 13.04 -15.66 14.52
N LYS A 30 13.62 -14.82 13.65
CA LYS A 30 14.31 -15.12 12.38
C LYS A 30 13.47 -15.59 11.16
N PRO A 31 12.12 -15.63 11.12
CA PRO A 31 11.37 -15.92 9.90
C PRO A 31 11.13 -14.66 9.07
N HIS A 32 12.18 -14.03 8.51
CA HIS A 32 11.98 -12.90 7.59
C HIS A 32 11.27 -13.36 6.31
N SER A 33 10.20 -12.66 5.96
CA SER A 33 9.53 -12.79 4.66
C SER A 33 10.47 -12.36 3.52
N ASN A 34 10.13 -12.73 2.28
CA ASN A 34 10.88 -12.22 1.13
C ASN A 34 10.76 -10.70 0.99
N VAL A 35 9.67 -10.10 1.44
CA VAL A 35 9.46 -8.64 1.41
C VAL A 35 10.41 -7.94 2.39
N ALA A 36 10.53 -8.45 3.62
CA ALA A 36 11.51 -7.98 4.60
C ALA A 36 12.95 -8.08 4.05
N ARG A 37 13.31 -9.21 3.42
CA ARG A 37 14.64 -9.37 2.82
C ARG A 37 14.89 -8.41 1.65
N LEU A 38 13.88 -8.17 0.82
CA LEU A 38 13.97 -7.17 -0.26
C LEU A 38 14.14 -5.76 0.30
N TYR A 39 13.50 -5.45 1.44
CA TYR A 39 13.67 -4.17 2.12
C TYR A 39 15.12 -3.95 2.57
N ASP A 40 15.76 -4.99 3.11
CA ASP A 40 17.15 -4.93 3.58
C ASP A 40 18.13 -4.71 2.42
N CYS A 41 17.86 -5.33 1.27
CA CYS A 41 18.71 -5.24 0.09
C CYS A 41 18.51 -3.95 -0.72
N TYR A 42 17.39 -3.23 -0.54
CA TYR A 42 17.12 -2.04 -1.34
C TYR A 42 17.76 -0.78 -0.73
N PRO A 43 18.58 -0.04 -1.49
CA PRO A 43 19.20 1.18 -1.01
C PRO A 43 18.22 2.34 -0.90
N GLY A 44 18.56 3.32 -0.07
CA GLY A 44 17.89 4.62 -0.05
C GLY A 44 17.25 4.98 1.28
N LEU A 45 16.53 6.09 1.25
CA LEU A 45 15.96 6.75 2.41
C LEU A 45 14.68 6.04 2.87
N SER A 46 14.72 5.50 4.08
CA SER A 46 13.56 4.92 4.77
C SER A 46 12.55 5.99 5.20
N VAL A 47 11.32 5.57 5.52
CA VAL A 47 10.33 6.42 6.21
C VAL A 47 10.57 6.36 7.73
N PRO A 48 10.88 7.50 8.40
CA PRO A 48 11.11 7.56 9.83
C PRO A 48 9.95 6.99 10.64
N GLY A 49 10.29 6.35 11.75
CA GLY A 49 9.32 5.89 12.73
C GLY A 49 8.52 4.65 12.33
N VAL A 50 8.77 4.06 11.17
CA VAL A 50 8.21 2.76 10.75
C VAL A 50 9.06 1.61 11.30
N LEU A 51 10.35 1.61 10.96
CA LEU A 51 11.34 0.64 11.44
C LEU A 51 12.45 1.35 12.24
N PRO A 52 13.24 0.62 13.04
CA PRO A 52 14.35 1.21 13.79
C PRO A 52 15.41 1.86 12.88
N VAL A 53 15.99 2.98 13.32
CA VAL A 53 17.04 3.70 12.56
C VAL A 53 18.31 2.83 12.35
N THR A 54 18.48 1.79 13.18
CA THR A 54 19.63 0.86 13.09
C THR A 54 19.65 0.05 11.79
N ILE A 55 18.51 -0.10 11.12
CA ILE A 55 18.42 -0.84 9.85
C ILE A 55 18.40 0.08 8.61
N ASP A 56 18.56 1.40 8.81
CA ASP A 56 18.61 2.34 7.71
C ASP A 56 19.85 2.09 6.84
N TRP A 57 19.69 2.32 5.54
CA TRP A 57 20.76 2.11 4.57
C TRP A 57 21.94 3.06 4.84
N LYS A 58 23.16 2.53 4.96
CA LYS A 58 24.38 3.31 5.25
C LYS A 58 25.43 3.31 4.14
N THR A 59 25.41 2.32 3.25
CA THR A 59 26.42 2.18 2.20
C THR A 59 26.19 3.21 1.08
N ASN A 60 27.15 4.09 0.79
CA ASN A 60 27.03 5.10 -0.28
C ASN A 60 25.75 5.96 -0.20
N GLU A 61 25.40 6.45 1.00
CA GLU A 61 24.14 7.17 1.25
C GLU A 61 23.91 8.36 0.28
N PHE A 62 24.97 9.10 -0.07
CA PHE A 62 24.88 10.22 -1.02
C PHE A 62 24.47 9.82 -2.44
N GLU A 63 24.89 8.64 -2.90
CA GLU A 63 24.54 8.12 -4.23
C GLU A 63 23.07 7.72 -4.28
N TYR A 64 22.53 7.23 -3.16
CA TYR A 64 21.17 6.68 -3.07
C TYR A 64 20.14 7.62 -2.44
N LYS A 65 20.45 8.91 -2.27
CA LYS A 65 19.53 9.90 -1.69
C LYS A 65 18.20 10.06 -2.44
N HIS A 66 18.18 9.71 -3.73
CA HIS A 66 17.01 9.80 -4.62
C HIS A 66 16.21 8.48 -4.68
N PHE A 67 16.64 7.46 -3.95
CA PHE A 67 15.91 6.22 -3.72
C PHE A 67 15.16 6.35 -2.40
N ILE A 68 13.85 6.12 -2.43
CA ILE A 68 12.97 6.24 -1.28
C ILE A 68 12.27 4.90 -1.09
N LYS A 69 12.27 4.40 0.14
CA LYS A 69 11.64 3.13 0.48
C LYS A 69 10.71 3.24 1.67
N ALA A 70 9.51 2.72 1.51
CA ALA A 70 8.51 2.61 2.57
C ALA A 70 8.23 1.13 2.83
N TYR A 71 8.37 0.71 4.08
CA TYR A 71 7.95 -0.60 4.53
C TYR A 71 6.54 -0.50 5.09
N ILE A 72 5.63 -1.34 4.61
CA ILE A 72 4.23 -1.36 5.03
C ILE A 72 3.99 -2.69 5.72
N LEU A 73 3.67 -2.63 7.01
CA LEU A 73 3.45 -3.81 7.84
C LEU A 73 2.24 -4.60 7.35
N GLY A 74 2.25 -5.91 7.58
CA GLY A 74 1.18 -6.80 7.17
C GLY A 74 -0.14 -6.51 7.87
N VAL A 75 -1.26 -6.78 7.21
CA VAL A 75 -2.59 -6.74 7.83
C VAL A 75 -2.68 -7.72 9.01
N GLY A 76 -3.41 -7.33 10.05
CA GLY A 76 -3.50 -8.10 11.30
C GLY A 76 -2.21 -8.08 12.14
N THR A 77 -1.33 -7.10 11.91
CA THR A 77 -0.20 -6.76 12.79
C THR A 77 -0.27 -5.29 13.16
N ALA A 78 0.25 -4.96 14.35
CA ALA A 78 0.18 -3.62 14.89
C ALA A 78 0.87 -2.62 13.95
N PHE A 79 0.14 -1.60 13.51
CA PHE A 79 0.68 -0.54 12.67
C PHE A 79 0.12 0.81 13.13
N LYS A 80 0.86 1.44 14.05
CA LYS A 80 0.50 2.71 14.71
C LYS A 80 0.16 3.86 13.75
N HIS A 81 0.70 3.82 12.54
CA HIS A 81 0.54 4.88 11.55
C HIS A 81 -0.81 4.85 10.83
N VAL A 82 -1.52 3.71 10.89
CA VAL A 82 -2.87 3.54 10.33
C VAL A 82 -3.91 3.25 11.41
N ASN A 83 -3.55 3.41 12.70
CA ASN A 83 -4.42 3.11 13.84
C ASN A 83 -4.86 1.63 13.93
N ASP A 84 -4.05 0.70 13.39
CA ASP A 84 -4.26 -0.74 13.51
C ASP A 84 -3.55 -1.26 14.77
N SER A 85 -4.32 -1.83 15.71
CA SER A 85 -3.79 -2.38 16.95
C SER A 85 -3.05 -3.71 16.75
N GLY A 86 -3.40 -4.48 15.71
CA GLY A 86 -2.92 -5.82 15.49
C GLY A 86 -3.38 -6.85 16.53
N GLU A 87 -4.39 -6.52 17.33
CA GLU A 87 -4.94 -7.36 18.39
C GLU A 87 -6.42 -7.70 18.15
N GLY A 88 -6.95 -8.69 18.86
CA GLY A 88 -8.37 -9.04 18.84
C GLY A 88 -8.96 -9.21 17.42
N GLY A 89 -9.99 -8.40 17.13
CA GLY A 89 -10.67 -8.36 15.84
C GLY A 89 -9.74 -7.96 14.69
N ASP A 90 -8.92 -6.92 14.85
CA ASP A 90 -7.98 -6.45 13.83
C ASP A 90 -7.02 -7.56 13.38
N LYS A 91 -6.56 -8.39 14.32
CA LYS A 91 -5.70 -9.55 14.03
C LYS A 91 -6.42 -10.66 13.25
N MET A 92 -7.66 -10.93 13.62
CA MET A 92 -8.48 -11.99 13.01
C MET A 92 -8.96 -11.56 11.63
N ASP A 93 -9.63 -10.41 11.56
CA ASP A 93 -10.25 -9.86 10.35
C ASP A 93 -9.20 -9.31 9.39
N GLY A 94 -8.10 -8.74 9.88
CA GLY A 94 -6.97 -8.36 9.04
C GLY A 94 -6.38 -9.56 8.31
N ALA A 95 -6.20 -10.68 9.02
CA ALA A 95 -5.65 -11.89 8.41
C ALA A 95 -6.63 -12.67 7.54
N ALA A 96 -7.93 -12.65 7.88
CA ALA A 96 -8.95 -13.44 7.20
C ALA A 96 -9.62 -12.69 6.03
N THR A 97 -9.84 -11.38 6.19
CA THR A 97 -10.60 -10.55 5.25
C THR A 97 -9.79 -9.41 4.63
N GLY A 98 -8.55 -9.18 5.09
CA GLY A 98 -7.74 -8.06 4.64
C GLY A 98 -8.17 -6.71 5.22
N TYR A 99 -8.89 -6.74 6.35
CA TYR A 99 -9.27 -5.55 7.13
C TYR A 99 -8.02 -4.68 7.40
N GLU A 100 -8.17 -3.35 7.34
CA GLU A 100 -7.06 -2.35 7.39
C GLU A 100 -6.05 -2.39 6.22
N GLY A 101 -6.33 -3.16 5.15
CA GLY A 101 -5.51 -3.16 3.93
C GLY A 101 -5.63 -1.87 3.11
N GLU A 102 -6.82 -1.28 3.06
CA GLU A 102 -7.08 0.00 2.38
C GLU A 102 -6.28 1.14 3.03
N ASP A 103 -6.31 1.24 4.36
CA ASP A 103 -5.61 2.29 5.10
C ASP A 103 -4.09 2.20 4.94
N ARG A 104 -3.54 0.99 4.79
CA ARG A 104 -2.13 0.76 4.41
C ARG A 104 -1.79 1.26 3.02
N ILE A 105 -2.68 1.08 2.05
CA ILE A 105 -2.50 1.61 0.68
C ILE A 105 -2.57 3.14 0.69
N LEU A 106 -3.55 3.72 1.37
CA LEU A 106 -3.69 5.17 1.50
C LEU A 106 -2.48 5.77 2.21
N TRP A 107 -2.01 5.14 3.29
CA TRP A 107 -0.80 5.54 3.98
C TRP A 107 0.41 5.53 3.04
N ALA A 108 0.60 4.49 2.23
CA ALA A 108 1.69 4.42 1.26
C ALA A 108 1.63 5.57 0.22
N LEU A 109 0.44 5.91 -0.26
CA LEU A 109 0.24 7.04 -1.17
C LEU A 109 0.57 8.39 -0.52
N LEU A 110 0.14 8.60 0.72
CA LEU A 110 0.48 9.80 1.49
C LEU A 110 1.99 9.90 1.74
N GLN A 111 2.67 8.77 1.92
CA GLN A 111 4.12 8.72 1.99
C GLN A 111 4.78 9.04 0.66
N ALA A 112 4.23 8.61 -0.48
CA ALA A 112 4.77 9.00 -1.79
C ALA A 112 4.86 10.54 -1.90
N ILE A 113 3.76 11.23 -1.61
CA ILE A 113 3.68 12.69 -1.68
C ILE A 113 4.59 13.34 -0.63
N SER A 114 4.56 12.84 0.60
CA SER A 114 5.35 13.41 1.71
C SER A 114 6.84 13.26 1.49
N ASN A 115 7.28 12.15 0.89
CA ASN A 115 8.70 11.91 0.62
C ASN A 115 9.23 12.69 -0.58
N ILE A 116 8.39 13.06 -1.55
CA ILE A 116 8.77 14.03 -2.59
C ILE A 116 9.14 15.37 -1.93
N HIS A 117 8.26 15.88 -1.05
CA HIS A 117 8.57 17.11 -0.31
C HIS A 117 9.81 16.95 0.56
N ARG A 118 9.96 15.81 1.25
CA ARG A 118 11.14 15.51 2.07
C ARG A 118 12.43 15.50 1.26
N TYR A 119 12.39 15.02 0.02
CA TYR A 119 13.56 15.02 -0.86
C TYR A 119 14.08 16.43 -1.14
N PHE A 120 13.18 17.40 -1.35
CA PHE A 120 13.57 18.79 -1.65
C PHE A 120 13.81 19.64 -0.40
N MET A 121 12.98 19.49 0.64
CA MET A 121 12.94 20.38 1.80
C MET A 121 13.56 19.77 3.07
N ASN A 122 14.04 18.52 3.00
CA ASN A 122 14.52 17.75 4.16
C ASN A 122 13.51 17.63 5.32
N MET A 123 12.23 17.84 5.05
CA MET A 123 11.14 17.70 6.01
C MET A 123 9.91 17.06 5.35
N PRO A 124 9.16 16.19 6.06
CA PRO A 124 7.94 15.60 5.50
C PRO A 124 6.87 16.68 5.28
N LEU A 125 6.08 16.53 4.21
CA LEU A 125 4.94 17.43 3.95
C LEU A 125 3.85 17.28 5.01
N LEU A 126 3.57 16.03 5.38
CA LEU A 126 2.54 15.65 6.33
C LEU A 126 3.20 15.03 7.56
N SER A 127 2.80 15.52 8.74
CA SER A 127 3.12 14.86 10.00
C SER A 127 2.30 13.57 10.18
N ASP A 128 2.80 12.66 11.02
CA ASP A 128 2.10 11.40 11.33
C ASP A 128 0.66 11.65 11.83
N ASP A 129 0.43 12.70 12.62
CA ASP A 129 -0.89 13.04 13.13
C ASP A 129 -1.83 13.57 12.03
N GLN A 130 -1.29 14.34 11.07
CA GLN A 130 -2.06 14.75 9.90
C GLN A 130 -2.43 13.54 9.04
N ILE A 131 -1.49 12.61 8.81
CA ILE A 131 -1.75 11.37 8.07
C ILE A 131 -2.87 10.57 8.76
N LYS A 132 -2.77 10.34 10.06
CA LYS A 132 -3.82 9.66 10.84
C LYS A 132 -5.17 10.37 10.73
N SER A 133 -5.19 11.70 10.82
CA SER A 133 -6.43 12.47 10.70
C SER A 133 -7.09 12.32 9.32
N LEU A 134 -6.30 12.18 8.25
CA LEU A 134 -6.79 11.97 6.90
C LEU A 134 -7.37 10.55 6.73
N LEU A 135 -6.68 9.55 7.27
CA LEU A 135 -7.16 8.16 7.28
C LEU A 135 -8.47 8.02 8.06
N LEU A 136 -8.53 8.60 9.27
CA LEU A 136 -9.75 8.61 10.08
C LEU A 136 -10.92 9.28 9.36
N LYS A 137 -10.69 10.43 8.68
CA LYS A 137 -11.72 11.08 7.87
C LYS A 137 -12.24 10.17 6.76
N ASN A 138 -11.35 9.41 6.10
CA ASN A 138 -11.76 8.42 5.09
C ASN A 138 -12.63 7.32 5.71
N GLN A 139 -12.21 6.76 6.85
CA GLN A 139 -12.98 5.75 7.57
C GLN A 139 -14.37 6.26 7.99
N PHE A 140 -14.47 7.48 8.54
CA PHE A 140 -15.76 8.10 8.87
C PHE A 140 -16.65 8.31 7.64
N ASN A 141 -16.08 8.77 6.53
CA ASN A 141 -16.81 8.93 5.28
C ASN A 141 -17.36 7.59 4.79
N LYS A 142 -16.55 6.52 4.84
CA LYS A 142 -16.97 5.16 4.50
C LYS A 142 -18.10 4.65 5.40
N GLN A 143 -17.99 4.86 6.71
CA GLN A 143 -19.08 4.51 7.64
C GLN A 143 -20.36 5.28 7.36
N HIS A 144 -20.25 6.55 6.96
CA HIS A 144 -21.39 7.35 6.53
C HIS A 144 -22.02 6.75 5.26
N TRP A 145 -21.23 6.49 4.22
CA TRP A 145 -21.71 5.85 2.99
C TRP A 145 -22.33 4.48 3.23
N ASN A 146 -21.76 3.63 4.09
CA ASN A 146 -22.33 2.33 4.44
C ASN A 146 -23.68 2.44 5.15
N LYS A 147 -23.99 3.57 5.80
CA LYS A 147 -25.31 3.85 6.37
C LYS A 147 -26.29 4.43 5.36
N VAL A 148 -25.79 5.18 4.37
CA VAL A 148 -26.61 5.83 3.33
C VAL A 148 -26.93 4.90 2.15
N LEU A 149 -26.00 4.04 1.73
CA LEU A 149 -26.19 3.05 0.67
C LEU A 149 -27.41 2.12 0.87
N PRO A 150 -27.63 1.50 2.05
CA PRO A 150 -28.81 0.67 2.26
C PRO A 150 -30.11 1.48 2.22
N LEU A 151 -30.08 2.79 2.48
CA LEU A 151 -31.23 3.68 2.32
C LEU A 151 -31.54 3.99 0.84
N ILE A 152 -30.52 4.10 -0.02
CA ILE A 152 -30.69 4.35 -1.45
C ILE A 152 -31.18 3.09 -2.19
N LEU A 153 -30.74 1.91 -1.76
CA LEU A 153 -31.20 0.62 -2.31
C LEU A 153 -32.66 0.27 -1.91
N PHE A 154 -33.24 1.02 -0.99
CA PHE A 154 -34.64 0.91 -0.54
C PHE A 154 -35.54 2.03 -1.10
N GLN A 155 -35.18 2.66 -2.22
CA GLN A 155 -36.17 3.40 -2.99
C GLN A 155 -37.18 2.40 -3.59
N PRO A 156 -38.50 2.55 -3.35
CA PRO A 156 -39.50 1.68 -3.96
C PRO A 156 -39.34 1.72 -5.49
N PRO A 157 -39.64 0.61 -6.20
CA PRO A 157 -39.53 0.58 -7.65
C PRO A 157 -40.35 1.73 -8.24
N MET A 158 -39.71 2.59 -9.03
CA MET A 158 -40.42 3.67 -9.71
C MET A 158 -41.48 3.04 -10.64
N PRO A 159 -42.69 3.62 -10.72
CA PRO A 159 -43.74 3.07 -11.57
C PRO A 159 -43.31 3.17 -13.03
N ASN A 160 -43.24 2.01 -13.68
CA ASN A 160 -43.29 1.80 -15.12
C ASN A 160 -42.09 2.29 -15.94
N GLY A 161 -41.15 1.38 -16.20
CA GLY A 161 -40.60 1.21 -17.55
C GLY A 161 -39.30 1.95 -17.92
N MET A 162 -38.61 2.61 -16.99
CA MET A 162 -37.27 3.17 -17.26
C MET A 162 -36.22 2.43 -16.43
N CYS A 163 -35.35 1.66 -17.10
CA CYS A 163 -34.12 1.15 -16.51
C CYS A 163 -33.23 2.34 -16.11
N PRO A 164 -32.85 2.51 -14.84
CA PRO A 164 -31.81 3.47 -14.52
C PRO A 164 -30.49 2.85 -14.99
N LEU A 165 -29.86 3.47 -16.00
CA LEU A 165 -28.45 3.28 -16.29
C LEU A 165 -27.66 3.85 -15.10
N THR A 166 -27.57 3.06 -14.02
CA THR A 166 -26.75 3.41 -12.88
C THR A 166 -25.32 3.14 -13.29
N ILE A 167 -24.56 4.20 -13.52
CA ILE A 167 -23.11 4.12 -13.63
C ILE A 167 -22.61 3.64 -12.26
N MET A 168 -22.46 2.33 -12.11
CA MET A 168 -21.56 1.79 -11.11
C MET A 168 -20.17 2.24 -11.53
N GLY A 169 -19.65 3.28 -10.88
CA GLY A 169 -18.25 3.62 -10.92
C GLY A 169 -17.45 2.51 -10.25
N THR A 170 -17.32 1.35 -10.91
CA THR A 170 -16.24 0.42 -10.65
C THR A 170 -14.97 1.12 -11.12
N ALA A 171 -14.24 1.73 -10.20
CA ALA A 171 -12.82 1.93 -10.39
C ALA A 171 -12.20 0.53 -10.48
N HIS A 172 -12.10 0.03 -11.71
CA HIS A 172 -11.36 -1.17 -12.05
C HIS A 172 -9.88 -0.85 -11.86
N LEU A 173 -9.39 -0.89 -10.62
CA LEU A 173 -7.97 -0.98 -10.38
C LEU A 173 -7.58 -2.42 -10.72
N GLN A 174 -7.09 -2.62 -11.94
CA GLN A 174 -6.56 -3.92 -12.37
C GLN A 174 -5.25 -4.18 -11.63
N VAL A 175 -5.36 -4.81 -10.46
CA VAL A 175 -4.22 -5.42 -9.77
C VAL A 175 -3.94 -6.74 -10.48
N CYS A 176 -2.91 -6.77 -11.33
CA CYS A 176 -2.41 -8.01 -11.90
C CYS A 176 -1.77 -8.86 -10.79
N GLY A 177 -2.50 -9.88 -10.32
CA GLY A 177 -2.05 -10.99 -9.49
C GLY A 177 -2.32 -12.33 -10.18
N PRO A 178 -1.75 -13.45 -9.69
CA PRO A 178 -0.96 -14.38 -10.46
C PRO A 178 -1.76 -15.19 -11.49
N ALA A 179 -1.13 -15.42 -12.65
CA ALA A 179 -1.65 -16.22 -13.74
C ALA A 179 -1.98 -17.65 -13.28
N SER A 180 -3.27 -17.95 -13.15
CA SER A 180 -3.78 -19.31 -13.07
C SER A 180 -4.51 -19.66 -14.37
N LEU A 181 -3.76 -20.31 -15.26
CA LEU A 181 -4.18 -21.37 -16.18
C LEU A 181 -5.69 -21.58 -16.37
N ARG A 182 -6.21 -21.22 -17.55
CA ARG A 182 -7.10 -22.09 -18.33
C ARG A 182 -7.24 -21.62 -19.79
N THR A 183 -6.78 -22.50 -20.68
CA THR A 183 -7.32 -22.82 -22.02
C THR A 183 -7.49 -21.67 -23.02
N CYS A 184 -6.41 -21.35 -23.73
CA CYS A 184 -6.50 -20.86 -25.11
C CYS A 184 -6.35 -22.05 -26.06
N HIS A 185 -7.42 -22.37 -26.77
CA HIS A 185 -7.45 -23.29 -27.89
C HIS A 185 -6.74 -22.63 -29.08
N HIS A 186 -5.43 -22.84 -29.21
CA HIS A 186 -4.74 -22.70 -30.49
C HIS A 186 -3.65 -23.77 -30.59
N LYS A 187 -3.66 -24.46 -31.73
CA LYS A 187 -2.89 -25.66 -32.06
C LYS A 187 -1.43 -25.58 -31.60
N CYS A 188 -1.07 -26.48 -30.68
CA CYS A 188 0.30 -26.76 -30.28
C CYS A 188 0.90 -27.72 -31.31
N ASP A 189 1.74 -27.23 -32.21
CA ASP A 189 2.65 -28.07 -32.98
C ASP A 189 3.87 -28.40 -32.12
N ARG A 190 4.16 -29.70 -31.97
CA ARG A 190 5.20 -30.21 -31.07
C ARG A 190 6.52 -30.23 -31.80
N ARG A 191 7.50 -29.42 -31.39
CA ARG A 191 8.90 -29.78 -31.64
C ARG A 191 9.89 -29.14 -30.66
N TRP A 192 10.77 -30.02 -30.18
CA TRP A 192 12.04 -29.79 -29.49
C TRP A 192 12.06 -29.78 -27.96
N ARG A 193 12.23 -31.00 -27.42
CA ARG A 193 13.17 -31.26 -26.31
C ARG A 193 14.59 -30.92 -26.75
N ARG A 194 15.35 -30.22 -25.92
CA ARG A 194 16.65 -30.64 -25.38
C ARG A 194 16.82 -30.03 -24.01
#